data_AF-A0A3D4YD48-F1
#
_entry.id   AF-A0A3D4YD48-F1
#
_cell.length_a   1.000
_cell.length_b   1.000
_cell.length_c   1.000
_cell.angle_alpha   90.00
_cell.angle_beta   90.00
_cell.angle_gamma   90.00
#
_symmetry.space_group_name_H-M   'P 1'
#
loop_
_entity.id
_entity.type
_entity.pdbx_description
1 polymer ?
#
loop_
_entity_poly.entity_id
_entity_poly.type
_entity_poly.pdbx_seq_one_letter_code
_entity_poly.pdbx_strand_id
1 'polypeptide(L)'
;MIYLRMFCIASVTMLLMDVVWLGFLSKPLYIKHLGHFFHITSTGMKLNYMAAAIVYLCLILGIMLFVLPKAQSSVISAFFWGAIFGFITYAIYDCTNLAIIKNWPLYISLIDIAWGSFLCGTTSAITMWLK
;
A
#
# COMPACT_ATOMS: atom_id res chain seq x y z
N MET A 1 -2.33 -21.16 -14.33
CA MET A 1 -2.52 -19.98 -15.21
C MET A 1 -3.29 -18.87 -14.51
N ILE A 2 -4.47 -19.13 -13.91
CA ILE A 2 -5.30 -18.09 -13.28
C ILE A 2 -4.59 -17.31 -12.15
N TYR A 3 -3.89 -17.98 -11.23
CA TYR A 3 -3.18 -17.31 -10.13
C TYR A 3 -2.05 -16.39 -10.61
N LEU A 4 -1.30 -16.82 -11.63
CA LEU A 4 -0.25 -16.00 -12.23
C LEU A 4 -0.84 -14.75 -12.89
N ARG A 5 -1.97 -14.88 -13.59
CA ARG A 5 -2.69 -13.74 -14.17
C ARG A 5 -3.15 -12.75 -13.09
N MET A 6 -3.78 -13.25 -12.02
CA MET A 6 -4.18 -12.40 -10.88
C MET A 6 -2.98 -11.69 -10.25
N PHE A 7 -1.86 -12.39 -10.07
CA PHE A 7 -0.62 -11.80 -9.53
C PHE A 7 -0.11 -10.67 -10.41
N CYS A 8 -0.06 -10.86 -11.73
CA CYS A 8 0.37 -9.82 -12.67
C CYS A 8 -0.55 -8.61 -12.66
N ILE A 9 -1.87 -8.82 -12.66
CA ILE A 9 -2.85 -7.71 -12.62
C ILE A 9 -2.72 -6.92 -11.31
N ALA A 10 -2.64 -7.61 -10.17
CA ALA A 10 -2.49 -6.95 -8.87
C ALA A 10 -1.17 -6.15 -8.80
N SER A 11 -0.06 -6.76 -9.22
CA SER A 11 1.27 -6.12 -9.26
C SER A 11 1.27 -4.84 -10.10
N VAL A 12 0.78 -4.92 -11.34
CA VAL A 12 0.75 -3.77 -12.25
C VAL A 12 -0.17 -2.69 -11.71
N THR A 13 -1.35 -3.05 -11.22
CA THR A 13 -2.30 -2.08 -10.67
C THR A 13 -1.71 -1.33 -9.48
N MET A 14 -1.11 -2.05 -8.53
CA MET A 14 -0.51 -1.46 -7.34
C MET A 14 0.65 -0.54 -7.70
N LEU A 15 1.53 -0.95 -8.62
CA LEU A 15 2.65 -0.13 -9.10
C LEU A 15 2.18 1.17 -9.76
N LEU A 16 1.13 1.11 -10.60
CA LEU A 16 0.58 2.30 -11.24
C LEU A 16 0.01 3.28 -10.21
N MET A 17 -0.68 2.78 -9.18
CA MET A 17 -1.19 3.63 -8.11
C MET A 17 -0.09 4.25 -7.27
N ASP A 18 0.99 3.53 -7.00
CA ASP A 18 2.13 4.05 -6.26
C ASP A 18 2.90 5.13 -7.03
N VAL A 19 3.00 4.99 -8.36
CA VAL A 19 3.54 6.06 -9.21
C VAL A 19 2.70 7.33 -9.07
N VAL A 20 1.37 7.21 -8.99
CA VAL A 20 0.49 8.37 -8.74
C VAL A 20 0.73 8.94 -7.34
N TRP A 21 0.80 8.08 -6.32
CA TRP A 21 1.00 8.49 -4.94
C TRP A 21 2.35 9.20 -4.73
N LEU A 22 3.45 8.51 -5.00
CA LEU A 22 4.81 8.98 -4.77
C LEU A 22 5.22 10.07 -5.77
N GLY A 23 4.67 10.04 -6.97
CA GLY A 23 4.96 11.04 -8.01
C GLY A 23 4.33 12.40 -7.72
N PHE A 24 3.08 12.43 -7.25
CA PHE A 24 2.28 13.65 -7.23
C PHE A 24 1.73 14.04 -5.85
N LEU A 25 1.35 13.07 -5.02
CA LEU A 25 0.56 13.32 -3.82
C LEU A 25 1.42 13.38 -2.55
N SER A 26 2.26 12.38 -2.32
CA SER A 26 2.92 12.20 -1.02
C SER A 26 4.30 12.83 -0.91
N LYS A 27 5.03 13.00 -2.01
CA LYS A 27 6.40 13.56 -1.99
C LYS A 27 6.54 14.86 -1.20
N PRO A 28 5.73 15.92 -1.41
CA PRO A 28 5.87 17.17 -0.64
C PRO A 28 5.49 16.99 0.83
N LEU A 29 4.48 16.15 1.11
CA LEU A 29 4.02 15.87 2.47
C LEU A 29 5.08 15.09 3.26
N TYR A 30 5.66 14.06 2.68
CA TYR A 30 6.64 13.19 3.32
C TYR A 30 7.93 13.95 3.57
N ILE A 31 8.43 14.72 2.60
CA ILE A 31 9.64 15.54 2.82
C ILE A 31 9.40 16.56 3.95
N LYS A 32 8.23 17.21 3.98
CA LYS A 32 7.91 18.22 5.00
C LYS A 32 7.77 17.63 6.41
N HIS A 33 7.12 16.48 6.54
CA HIS A 33 6.74 15.94 7.85
C HIS A 33 7.63 14.78 8.33
N LEU A 34 8.19 13.99 7.42
CA LEU A 34 9.04 12.83 7.69
C LEU A 34 10.49 13.03 7.23
N GLY A 35 10.84 14.18 6.66
CA GLY A 35 12.18 14.49 6.14
C GLY A 35 13.32 14.19 7.12
N HIS A 36 13.09 14.42 8.41
CA HIS A 36 14.07 14.17 9.47
C HIS A 36 14.29 12.68 9.80
N PHE A 37 13.38 11.78 9.39
CA PHE A 37 13.54 10.33 9.51
C PHE A 37 14.20 9.71 8.28
N PHE A 38 14.17 10.38 7.14
CA PHE A 38 14.73 9.83 5.91
C PHE A 38 16.26 9.89 5.94
N HIS A 39 16.89 8.80 5.49
CA HIS A 39 18.31 8.80 5.12
C HIS A 39 18.49 9.61 3.83
N ILE A 40 18.63 10.92 3.98
CA ILE A 40 18.91 11.85 2.90
C ILE A 40 20.43 11.92 2.73
N THR A 41 20.94 11.43 1.59
CA THR A 41 22.34 11.61 1.17
C THR A 41 22.45 12.73 0.13
N SER A 42 23.67 13.17 -0.17
CA SER A 42 23.96 14.20 -1.19
C SER A 42 23.41 13.90 -2.59
N THR A 43 23.03 12.64 -2.85
CA THR A 43 22.47 12.15 -4.11
C THR A 43 20.95 11.85 -4.05
N GLY A 44 20.28 12.12 -2.92
CA GLY A 44 18.83 11.87 -2.74
C GLY A 44 18.50 10.94 -1.57
N MET A 45 17.26 10.43 -1.55
CA MET A 45 16.79 9.49 -0.52
C MET A 45 17.38 8.10 -0.75
N LYS A 46 18.07 7.52 0.24
CA LYS A 46 18.59 6.15 0.14
C LYS A 46 17.47 5.14 0.40
N LEU A 47 16.85 4.67 -0.66
CA LEU A 47 15.79 3.66 -0.59
C LEU A 47 16.37 2.25 -0.35
N ASN A 48 15.78 1.50 0.59
CA ASN A 48 16.06 0.07 0.73
C ASN A 48 15.17 -0.71 -0.25
N TYR A 49 15.69 -0.96 -1.46
CA TYR A 49 14.94 -1.66 -2.51
C TYR A 49 14.50 -3.07 -2.13
N MET A 50 15.27 -3.78 -1.31
CA MET A 50 14.91 -5.12 -0.83
C MET A 50 13.70 -5.06 0.09
N ALA A 51 13.69 -4.15 1.06
CA ALA A 51 12.54 -3.96 1.94
C ALA A 51 11.29 -3.54 1.15
N ALA A 52 11.44 -2.63 0.18
CA ALA A 52 10.34 -2.20 -0.68
C ALA A 52 9.75 -3.38 -1.49
N ALA A 53 10.61 -4.21 -2.09
CA ALA A 53 10.17 -5.38 -2.84
C ALA A 53 9.42 -6.39 -1.96
N ILE A 54 9.88 -6.60 -0.72
CA ILE A 54 9.21 -7.48 0.24
C ILE A 54 7.83 -6.94 0.61
N VAL A 55 7.70 -5.64 0.90
CA VAL A 55 6.40 -5.01 1.20
C VAL A 55 5.41 -5.22 0.07
N TYR A 56 5.83 -4.95 -1.17
CA TYR A 56 5.01 -5.18 -2.36
C TYR A 56 4.56 -6.64 -2.47
N LEU A 57 5.49 -7.58 -2.34
CA LEU A 57 5.18 -9.00 -2.42
C LEU A 57 4.19 -9.41 -1.31
N CYS A 58 4.39 -8.95 -0.09
CA CYS A 58 3.49 -9.21 1.04
C CYS A 58 2.08 -8.66 0.80
N LEU A 59 1.95 -7.45 0.26
CA LEU A 59 0.65 -6.85 -0.05
C LEU A 59 -0.08 -7.63 -1.16
N ILE A 60 0.63 -7.97 -2.24
CA ILE A 60 0.05 -8.75 -3.35
C ILE A 60 -0.38 -10.13 -2.87
N LEU A 61 0.46 -10.82 -2.11
CA LEU A 61 0.13 -12.12 -1.52
C LEU A 61 -1.06 -12.01 -0.56
N GLY A 62 -1.12 -10.95 0.25
CA GLY A 62 -2.24 -10.70 1.14
C GLY A 62 -3.57 -10.54 0.40
N ILE A 63 -3.56 -9.79 -0.71
CA ILE A 63 -4.72 -9.67 -1.60
C ILE A 63 -5.11 -11.05 -2.16
N MET A 64 -4.14 -11.79 -2.71
CA MET A 64 -4.42 -13.09 -3.34
C MET A 64 -4.92 -14.16 -2.37
N LEU A 65 -4.37 -14.20 -1.15
CA LEU A 65 -4.62 -15.27 -0.18
C LEU A 65 -5.78 -14.96 0.77
N PHE A 66 -5.99 -13.69 1.13
CA PHE A 66 -6.98 -13.31 2.14
C PHE A 66 -8.18 -12.54 1.56
N VAL A 67 -7.96 -11.73 0.52
CA VAL A 67 -9.01 -10.85 -0.04
C VAL A 67 -9.80 -11.54 -1.14
N LEU A 68 -9.15 -11.95 -2.22
CA LEU A 68 -9.83 -12.50 -3.42
C LEU A 68 -10.68 -13.75 -3.14
N PRO A 69 -10.30 -14.67 -2.22
CA PRO A 69 -11.15 -15.82 -1.88
C PRO A 69 -12.45 -15.41 -1.17
N LYS A 70 -12.44 -14.32 -0.38
CA LYS A 70 -13.63 -13.80 0.32
C LYS A 70 -14.58 -13.02 -0.60
N ALA A 71 -14.07 -12.53 -1.73
CA ALA A 71 -14.82 -11.70 -2.65
C ALA A 71 -15.92 -12.44 -3.43
N GLN A 72 -15.90 -13.79 -3.49
CA GLN A 72 -16.93 -14.61 -4.15
C GLN A 72 -17.31 -14.12 -5.57
N SER A 73 -16.31 -13.72 -6.37
CA SER A 73 -16.49 -13.17 -7.73
C SER A 73 -17.20 -11.81 -7.81
N SER A 74 -17.47 -11.14 -6.69
CA SER A 74 -18.01 -9.78 -6.64
C SER A 74 -16.89 -8.74 -6.59
N VAL A 75 -16.87 -7.83 -7.56
CA VAL A 75 -15.93 -6.69 -7.61
C VAL A 75 -16.12 -5.76 -6.41
N ILE A 76 -17.37 -5.52 -6.01
CA ILE A 76 -17.70 -4.68 -4.85
C ILE A 76 -17.18 -5.34 -3.56
N SER A 77 -17.40 -6.65 -3.40
CA SER A 77 -16.88 -7.39 -2.25
C SER A 77 -15.35 -7.39 -2.22
N ALA A 78 -14.69 -7.55 -3.39
CA ALA A 78 -13.24 -7.45 -3.51
C ALA A 78 -12.71 -6.08 -3.08
N PHE A 79 -13.40 -5.00 -3.45
CA PHE A 79 -13.05 -3.65 -3.01
C PHE A 79 -13.09 -3.52 -1.49
N PHE A 80 -14.20 -3.92 -0.84
CA PHE A 80 -14.35 -3.75 0.61
C PHE A 80 -13.39 -4.64 1.41
N TRP A 81 -13.24 -5.91 1.04
CA TRP A 81 -12.26 -6.79 1.69
C TRP A 81 -10.82 -6.31 1.47
N GLY A 82 -10.51 -5.79 0.28
CA GLY A 82 -9.22 -5.18 -0.01
C GLY A 82 -8.98 -3.91 0.81
N ALA A 83 -10.00 -3.07 0.97
CA ALA A 83 -9.92 -1.86 1.78
C ALA A 83 -9.72 -2.16 3.26
N ILE A 84 -10.42 -3.17 3.80
CA ILE A 84 -10.22 -3.62 5.18
C ILE A 84 -8.79 -4.18 5.36
N PHE A 85 -8.30 -4.97 4.40
CA PHE A 85 -6.93 -5.48 4.44
C PHE A 85 -5.91 -4.34 4.46
N GLY A 86 -6.05 -3.36 3.54
CA GLY A 86 -5.19 -2.18 3.49
C GLY A 86 -5.25 -1.35 4.78
N PHE A 87 -6.46 -1.09 5.30
CA PHE A 87 -6.65 -0.41 6.58
C PHE A 87 -5.85 -1.08 7.69
N ILE A 88 -5.98 -2.39 7.86
CA ILE A 88 -5.29 -3.14 8.92
C ILE A 88 -3.78 -3.06 8.74
N THR A 89 -3.27 -3.30 7.53
CA THR A 89 -1.82 -3.30 7.27
C THR A 89 -1.19 -1.94 7.55
N TYR A 90 -1.77 -0.88 7.00
CA TYR A 90 -1.23 0.47 7.18
C TYR A 90 -1.45 0.97 8.62
N ALA A 91 -2.59 0.67 9.24
CA ALA A 91 -2.83 1.04 10.63
C ALA A 91 -1.84 0.36 11.58
N ILE A 92 -1.48 -0.91 11.36
CA ILE A 92 -0.44 -1.58 12.15
C ILE A 92 0.88 -0.82 12.01
N TYR A 93 1.33 -0.55 10.79
CA TYR A 93 2.59 0.16 10.55
C TYR A 93 2.61 1.55 11.23
N ASP A 94 1.59 2.37 10.96
CA ASP A 94 1.51 3.73 11.45
C ASP A 94 1.28 3.83 12.96
N CYS A 95 0.39 3.01 13.52
CA CYS A 95 0.15 3.01 14.96
C CYS A 95 1.36 2.48 15.73
N THR A 96 2.09 1.50 15.18
CA THR A 96 3.37 1.07 15.77
C THR A 96 4.37 2.21 15.76
N ASN A 97 4.51 2.95 14.66
CA ASN A 97 5.40 4.11 14.61
C ASN A 97 4.98 5.23 15.56
N LEU A 98 3.67 5.54 15.67
CA LEU A 98 3.14 6.48 16.66
C LEU A 98 3.47 6.06 18.11
N ALA A 99 3.50 4.76 18.40
CA ALA A 99 3.79 4.25 19.72
C ALA A 99 5.27 4.31 20.09
N ILE A 100 6.18 4.10 19.13
CA ILE A 100 7.61 3.91 19.41
C ILE A 100 8.51 5.08 18.95
N ILE A 101 8.08 5.87 17.97
CA ILE A 101 8.88 6.95 17.37
C ILE A 101 8.41 8.31 17.91
N LYS A 102 9.33 9.03 18.55
CA LYS A 102 9.06 10.38 19.05
C LYS A 102 8.71 11.32 17.91
N ASN A 103 7.64 12.12 18.07
CA ASN A 103 7.17 13.12 17.11
C ASN A 103 6.72 12.53 15.75
N TRP A 104 6.28 11.27 15.71
CA TRP A 104 5.64 10.74 14.50
C TRP A 104 4.31 11.48 14.21
N PRO A 105 4.10 11.99 12.98
CA PRO A 105 2.97 12.87 12.68
C PRO A 105 1.66 12.10 12.46
N LEU A 106 0.73 12.17 13.42
CA LEU A 106 -0.60 11.54 13.35
C LEU A 106 -1.36 11.87 12.04
N TYR A 107 -1.27 13.10 11.56
CA TYR A 107 -1.93 13.51 10.32
C TYR A 107 -1.45 12.71 9.10
N ILE A 108 -0.14 12.41 9.02
CA ILE A 108 0.40 11.59 7.92
C ILE A 108 -0.09 10.16 8.05
N SER A 109 -0.12 9.61 9.26
CA SER A 109 -0.66 8.27 9.49
C SER A 109 -2.12 8.12 9.06
N LEU A 110 -2.98 9.10 9.36
CA LEU A 110 -4.38 9.05 8.90
C LEU A 110 -4.49 9.06 7.38
N ILE A 111 -3.64 9.84 6.71
CA ILE A 111 -3.56 9.89 5.25
C ILE A 111 -3.07 8.56 4.69
N ASP A 112 -2.00 8.00 5.24
CA ASP A 112 -1.38 6.77 4.74
C ASP A 112 -2.32 5.56 4.94
N ILE A 113 -3.03 5.50 6.08
CA ILE A 113 -4.08 4.50 6.33
C ILE A 113 -5.23 4.63 5.30
N ALA A 114 -5.71 5.85 5.05
CA ALA A 114 -6.78 6.08 4.08
C ALA A 114 -6.34 5.70 2.66
N TRP A 115 -5.13 6.09 2.27
CA TRP A 115 -4.55 5.75 0.99
C TRP A 115 -4.32 4.24 0.84
N GLY A 116 -3.72 3.58 1.85
CA GLY A 116 -3.48 2.14 1.86
C GLY A 116 -4.77 1.33 1.75
N SER A 117 -5.84 1.79 2.41
CA SER A 117 -7.19 1.21 2.26
C SER A 117 -7.68 1.34 0.82
N PHE A 118 -7.60 2.54 0.24
CA PHE A 118 -8.04 2.78 -1.14
C PHE A 118 -7.21 1.98 -2.15
N LEU A 119 -5.88 1.95 -2.00
CA LEU A 119 -4.92 1.23 -2.82
C LEU A 119 -5.21 -0.27 -2.85
N CYS A 120 -5.33 -0.91 -1.69
CA CYS A 120 -5.60 -2.35 -1.61
C CYS A 120 -7.02 -2.68 -2.10
N GLY A 121 -8.02 -1.84 -1.80
CA GLY A 121 -9.39 -2.02 -2.27
C GLY A 121 -9.50 -1.96 -3.79
N THR A 122 -8.97 -0.91 -4.41
CA THR A 122 -8.98 -0.74 -5.86
C THR A 122 -8.14 -1.79 -6.59
N THR A 123 -6.96 -2.14 -6.08
CA THR A 123 -6.13 -3.23 -6.61
C THR A 123 -6.89 -4.54 -6.61
N SER A 124 -7.59 -4.85 -5.52
CA SER A 124 -8.42 -6.06 -5.39
C SER A 124 -9.62 -6.04 -6.35
N ALA A 125 -10.28 -4.89 -6.50
CA ALA A 125 -11.42 -4.72 -7.41
C ALA A 125 -11.02 -4.90 -8.88
N ILE A 126 -9.92 -4.25 -9.32
CA ILE A 126 -9.41 -4.36 -10.69
C ILE A 126 -8.94 -5.79 -10.97
N THR A 127 -8.23 -6.41 -10.01
CA THR A 127 -7.84 -7.81 -10.13
C THR A 127 -9.06 -8.72 -10.26
N MET A 128 -10.10 -8.50 -9.46
CA MET A 128 -11.33 -9.28 -9.54
C MET A 128 -12.04 -9.11 -10.89
N TRP A 129 -12.07 -7.89 -11.43
CA TRP A 129 -12.73 -7.56 -12.68
C TRP A 129 -12.03 -8.15 -13.90
N LEU A 130 -10.70 -8.25 -13.88
CA LEU A 130 -9.87 -8.67 -15.01
C LEU A 130 -9.37 -10.14 -14.95
N LYS A 131 -9.60 -10.86 -13.84
CA LYS A 131 -9.03 -12.20 -13.62
C LYS A 131 -9.54 -13.25 -14.61
#